data_AF-A0A9W8HRX5-F1
#
_entry.id   AF-A0A9W8HRX5-F1
#
_cell.length_a   1.000
_cell.length_b   1.000
_cell.length_c   1.000
_cell.angle_alpha   90.00
_cell.angle_beta   90.00
_cell.angle_gamma   90.00
#
_symmetry.space_group_name_H-M   'P 1'
#
loop_
_entity.id
_entity.type
_entity.pdbx_description
1 polymer ?
#
loop_
_entity_poly.entity_id
_entity_poly.type
_entity_poly.pdbx_seq_one_letter_code
_entity_poly.pdbx_strand_id
1 'polypeptide(L)'
;TTKAQAARKAALKGVNSQRTKKVRTSPTFHLPKTLRLARTPKYSRKASPRFAKLDQYTVLRQPLNTETAMKKIEDNNTLVFLVDVRANKRHIKDAVKKLYD
;
A
#
# COMPACT_ATOMS: atom_id res chain seq x y z
N THR A 1 -60.60 31.18 -5.92
CA THR A 1 -59.74 32.14 -5.19
C THR A 1 -58.29 31.68 -5.06
N THR A 2 -58.02 30.39 -4.82
CA THR A 2 -56.67 29.80 -4.73
C THR A 2 -55.78 30.02 -5.96
N LYS A 3 -56.32 29.86 -7.18
CA LYS A 3 -55.59 30.12 -8.45
C LYS A 3 -55.13 31.58 -8.58
N ALA A 4 -55.98 32.54 -8.21
CA ALA A 4 -55.65 33.97 -8.26
C ALA A 4 -54.58 34.35 -7.22
N GLN A 5 -54.64 33.76 -6.02
CA GLN A 5 -53.62 33.96 -4.99
C GLN A 5 -52.27 33.35 -5.38
N ALA A 6 -52.25 32.19 -6.04
CA ALA A 6 -51.04 31.56 -6.56
C ALA A 6 -50.40 32.40 -7.69
N ALA A 7 -51.20 32.91 -8.62
CA ALA A 7 -50.74 33.78 -9.71
C ALA A 7 -50.12 35.09 -9.19
N ARG A 8 -50.74 35.72 -8.18
CA ARG A 8 -50.19 36.91 -7.52
C ARG A 8 -48.84 36.63 -6.85
N LYS A 9 -48.70 35.50 -6.15
CA LYS A 9 -47.44 35.08 -5.52
C LYS A 9 -46.35 34.75 -6.54
N ALA A 10 -46.71 34.16 -7.67
CA ALA A 10 -45.79 33.85 -8.77
C ALA A 10 -45.28 35.12 -9.48
N ALA A 11 -46.16 36.10 -9.73
CA ALA A 11 -45.78 37.39 -10.30
C ALA A 11 -44.80 38.17 -9.40
N LEU A 12 -45.00 38.11 -8.07
CA LEU A 12 -44.16 38.82 -7.10
C LEU A 12 -42.79 38.14 -6.85
N LYS A 13 -42.73 36.80 -6.88
CA LYS A 13 -41.46 36.06 -6.75
C LYS A 13 -40.61 36.07 -8.03
N GLY A 14 -41.19 36.44 -9.18
CA GLY A 14 -40.51 36.47 -10.48
C GLY A 14 -40.12 35.09 -11.03
N VAL A 15 -39.54 35.10 -12.23
CA VAL A 15 -39.21 33.89 -13.02
C VAL A 15 -38.27 32.88 -12.35
N ASN A 16 -37.51 33.28 -11.33
CA ASN A 16 -36.56 32.42 -10.61
C ASN A 16 -37.08 31.89 -9.26
N SER A 17 -38.39 31.97 -9.02
CA SER A 17 -39.02 31.66 -7.72
C SER A 17 -38.73 30.26 -7.16
N GLN A 18 -38.40 29.29 -8.03
CA GLN A 18 -38.10 27.89 -7.68
C GLN A 18 -36.60 27.55 -7.74
N ARG A 19 -35.72 28.53 -7.98
CA ARG A 19 -34.29 28.28 -8.15
C ARG A 19 -33.60 28.08 -6.81
N THR A 20 -33.41 26.82 -6.41
CA THR A 20 -32.65 26.46 -5.20
C THR A 20 -31.14 26.64 -5.41
N LYS A 21 -30.47 27.31 -4.47
CA LYS A 21 -29.00 27.47 -4.46
C LYS A 21 -28.36 26.40 -3.58
N LYS A 22 -27.16 25.94 -3.93
CA LYS A 22 -26.37 25.05 -3.07
C LYS A 22 -25.82 25.84 -1.88
N VAL A 23 -26.41 25.64 -0.70
CA VAL A 23 -25.97 26.26 0.55
C VAL A 23 -24.55 25.77 0.90
N ARG A 24 -23.67 26.69 1.26
CA ARG A 24 -22.34 26.40 1.81
C ARG A 24 -22.35 26.89 3.25
N THR A 25 -22.07 25.99 4.19
CA THR A 25 -22.08 26.28 5.64
C THR A 25 -20.72 26.73 6.17
N SER A 26 -19.66 26.61 5.36
CA SER A 26 -18.31 27.09 5.68
C SER A 26 -17.94 28.29 4.79
N PRO A 27 -17.24 29.31 5.33
CA PRO A 27 -16.68 30.40 4.54
C PRO A 27 -15.45 29.96 3.73
N THR A 28 -14.81 28.83 4.06
CA THR A 28 -13.65 28.31 3.33
C THR A 28 -14.05 27.45 2.13
N PHE A 29 -13.46 27.75 0.98
CA PHE A 29 -13.60 26.95 -0.22
C PHE A 29 -12.53 25.86 -0.26
N HIS A 30 -12.96 24.60 -0.34
CA HIS A 30 -12.07 23.44 -0.47
C HIS A 30 -12.10 22.90 -1.89
N LEU A 31 -10.93 22.44 -2.38
CA LEU A 31 -10.84 21.71 -3.63
C LEU A 31 -11.77 20.47 -3.56
N PRO A 32 -12.73 20.30 -4.48
CA PRO A 32 -13.56 19.12 -4.49
C PRO A 32 -12.70 17.88 -4.78
N LYS A 33 -13.07 16.74 -4.19
CA LYS A 33 -12.44 15.47 -4.52
C LYS A 33 -12.83 15.11 -5.97
N THR A 34 -11.84 15.11 -6.85
CA THR A 34 -12.00 14.73 -8.26
C THR A 34 -11.55 13.30 -8.49
N LEU A 35 -11.97 12.72 -9.62
CA LEU A 35 -11.49 11.40 -10.05
C LEU A 35 -9.97 11.48 -10.32
N ARG A 36 -9.20 10.56 -9.73
CA ARG A 36 -7.79 10.35 -10.03
C ARG A 36 -7.60 9.02 -10.75
N LEU A 37 -7.34 9.06 -12.06
CA LEU A 37 -7.10 7.86 -12.86
C LEU A 37 -5.78 7.20 -12.46
N ALA A 38 -5.75 5.86 -12.46
CA ALA A 38 -4.51 5.11 -12.32
C ALA A 38 -3.60 5.34 -13.55
N ARG A 39 -2.29 5.21 -13.36
CA ARG A 39 -1.32 5.38 -14.45
C ARG A 39 -1.35 4.16 -15.38
N THR A 40 -1.61 4.38 -16.68
CA THR A 40 -1.52 3.38 -17.75
C THR A 40 -0.47 3.81 -18.77
N PRO A 41 0.84 3.60 -18.50
CA PRO A 41 1.90 4.05 -19.40
C PRO A 41 1.90 3.25 -20.71
N LYS A 42 2.22 3.90 -21.83
CA LYS A 42 2.28 3.25 -23.16
C LYS A 42 3.53 2.39 -23.39
N TYR A 43 4.57 2.58 -22.57
CA TYR A 43 5.82 1.85 -22.67
C TYR A 43 6.38 1.56 -21.27
N SER A 44 7.15 0.49 -21.15
CA SER A 44 7.84 0.12 -19.91
C SER A 44 9.00 1.07 -19.63
N ARG A 45 9.15 1.56 -18.39
CA ARG A 45 10.28 2.42 -17.99
C ARG A 45 11.63 1.68 -17.97
N LYS A 46 11.61 0.35 -17.87
CA LYS A 46 12.78 -0.53 -17.91
C LYS A 46 12.44 -1.69 -18.83
N ALA A 47 13.40 -2.11 -19.65
CA ALA A 47 13.20 -3.23 -20.57
C ALA A 47 12.98 -4.56 -19.85
N SER A 48 13.66 -4.77 -18.71
CA SER A 48 13.56 -6.01 -17.93
C SER A 48 13.45 -5.73 -16.43
N PRO A 49 12.67 -6.52 -15.67
CA PRO A 49 12.65 -6.45 -14.22
C PRO A 49 14.00 -6.88 -13.62
N ARG A 50 14.34 -6.33 -12.45
CA ARG A 50 15.53 -6.76 -11.71
C ARG A 50 15.22 -8.07 -10.98
N PHE A 51 16.13 -9.04 -11.06
CA PHE A 51 16.04 -10.27 -10.29
C PHE A 51 16.20 -10.03 -8.78
N ALA A 52 15.60 -10.90 -7.96
CA ALA A 52 15.76 -10.85 -6.52
C ALA A 52 17.22 -11.19 -6.17
N LYS A 53 17.93 -10.23 -5.55
CA LYS A 53 19.35 -10.41 -5.18
C LYS A 53 19.56 -11.22 -3.90
N LEU A 54 18.51 -11.39 -3.09
CA LEU A 54 18.56 -12.06 -1.81
C LEU A 54 17.88 -13.42 -1.97
N ASP A 55 18.61 -14.36 -2.52
CA ASP A 55 18.22 -15.77 -2.67
C ASP A 55 18.69 -16.61 -1.47
N GLN A 56 18.35 -17.88 -1.46
CA GLN A 56 18.60 -18.81 -0.36
C GLN A 56 20.10 -18.96 -0.08
N TYR A 57 20.91 -18.99 -1.15
CA TYR A 57 22.37 -19.14 -1.08
C TYR A 57 23.06 -17.86 -0.61
N THR A 58 22.52 -16.69 -0.93
CA THR A 58 23.06 -15.44 -0.39
C THR A 58 22.62 -15.21 1.06
N VAL A 59 21.42 -15.66 1.45
CA VAL A 59 20.92 -15.58 2.83
C VAL A 59 21.76 -16.43 3.77
N LEU A 60 21.95 -17.72 3.47
CA LEU A 60 22.79 -18.63 4.26
C LEU A 60 24.17 -18.75 3.61
N ARG A 61 25.18 -18.08 4.19
CA ARG A 61 26.51 -18.04 3.57
C ARG A 61 27.33 -19.27 3.90
N GLN A 62 27.51 -19.56 5.18
CA GLN A 62 28.26 -20.73 5.65
C GLN A 62 27.86 -21.11 7.07
N PRO A 63 27.98 -22.40 7.45
CA PRO A 63 27.87 -22.79 8.86
C PRO A 63 29.04 -22.21 9.66
N LEU A 64 28.80 -21.95 10.95
CA LEU A 64 29.84 -21.54 11.88
C LEU A 64 30.41 -22.80 12.56
N ASN A 65 31.70 -23.05 12.38
CA ASN A 65 32.39 -24.27 12.81
C ASN A 65 33.25 -24.07 14.07
N THR A 66 32.91 -23.11 14.95
CA THR A 66 33.62 -22.91 16.22
C THR A 66 33.23 -24.00 17.22
N GLU A 67 34.10 -24.31 18.19
CA GLU A 67 33.80 -25.31 19.24
C GLU A 67 32.49 -25.00 19.97
N THR A 68 32.26 -23.72 20.27
CA THR A 68 31.02 -23.23 20.90
C THR A 68 29.79 -23.44 20.03
N ALA A 69 29.93 -23.41 18.70
CA ALA A 69 28.85 -23.68 17.76
C ALA A 69 28.60 -25.19 17.64
N MET A 70 29.66 -26.00 17.54
CA MET A 70 29.55 -27.46 17.52
C MET A 70 28.84 -27.99 18.77
N LYS A 71 29.20 -27.46 19.95
CA LYS A 71 28.51 -27.79 21.20
C LYS A 71 27.01 -27.46 21.18
N LYS A 72 26.60 -26.35 20.55
CA LYS A 72 25.18 -25.97 20.41
C LYS A 72 24.39 -26.87 19.44
N ILE A 73 25.08 -27.50 18.50
CA ILE A 73 24.47 -28.49 17.61
C ILE A 73 24.15 -29.76 18.41
N GLU A 74 25.06 -30.20 19.27
CA GLU A 74 24.91 -31.40 20.10
C GLU A 74 23.91 -31.20 21.25
N ASP A 75 24.09 -30.15 22.07
CA ASP A 75 23.34 -29.97 23.30
C ASP A 75 21.89 -29.51 23.06
N ASN A 76 21.71 -28.56 22.14
CA ASN A 76 20.45 -27.83 21.97
C ASN A 76 19.73 -28.12 20.65
N ASN A 77 20.32 -28.95 19.78
CA ASN A 77 19.85 -29.16 18.41
C ASN A 77 19.69 -27.84 17.63
N THR A 78 20.68 -26.94 17.75
CA THR A 78 20.67 -25.64 17.08
C THR A 78 21.84 -25.49 16.11
N LEU A 79 21.54 -25.36 14.82
CA LEU A 79 22.54 -25.04 13.80
C LEU A 79 22.90 -23.55 13.85
N VAL A 80 24.20 -23.24 13.75
CA VAL A 80 24.71 -21.87 13.76
C VAL A 80 25.26 -21.53 12.38
N PHE A 81 24.77 -20.44 11.79
CA PHE A 81 25.16 -19.98 10.46
C PHE A 81 25.62 -18.52 10.49
N LEU A 82 26.55 -18.19 9.59
CA LEU A 82 26.82 -16.83 9.17
C LEU A 82 25.87 -16.46 8.03
N VAL A 83 25.18 -15.33 8.19
CA VAL A 83 24.09 -14.90 7.30
C VAL A 83 24.36 -13.51 6.72
N ASP A 84 23.68 -13.17 5.63
CA ASP A 84 23.71 -11.80 5.10
C ASP A 84 23.06 -10.80 6.06
N VAL A 85 23.67 -9.64 6.27
CA VAL A 85 23.21 -8.58 7.18
C VAL A 85 21.81 -8.07 6.81
N ARG A 86 21.42 -8.18 5.54
CA ARG A 86 20.10 -7.75 5.04
C ARG A 86 19.02 -8.80 5.26
N ALA A 87 19.38 -10.03 5.64
CA ALA A 87 18.42 -11.10 5.86
C ALA A 87 17.67 -10.89 7.19
N ASN A 88 16.36 -11.13 7.17
CA ASN A 88 15.54 -11.15 8.38
C ASN A 88 15.28 -12.60 8.81
N LYS A 89 14.70 -12.78 9.99
CA LYS A 89 14.41 -14.12 10.54
C LYS A 89 13.50 -14.96 9.64
N ARG A 90 12.61 -14.33 8.86
CA ARG A 90 11.72 -15.04 7.91
C ARG A 90 12.51 -15.57 6.72
N HIS A 91 13.39 -14.76 6.15
CA HIS A 91 14.28 -15.17 5.06
C HIS A 91 15.18 -16.34 5.49
N ILE A 92 15.75 -16.27 6.70
CA ILE A 92 16.62 -17.34 7.23
C ILE A 92 15.82 -18.64 7.41
N LYS A 93 14.63 -18.56 8.03
CA LYS A 93 13.75 -19.72 8.19
C LYS A 93 13.41 -20.37 6.84
N ASP A 94 13.02 -19.57 5.85
CA ASP A 94 12.65 -20.07 4.53
C ASP A 94 13.87 -20.60 3.76
N ALA A 95 15.06 -20.01 3.95
CA ALA A 95 16.28 -20.47 3.30
C ALA A 95 16.76 -21.81 3.85
N VAL A 96 16.76 -21.98 5.18
CA VAL A 96 17.09 -23.27 5.82
C VAL A 96 16.13 -24.34 5.32
N LYS A 97 14.82 -24.02 5.32
CA LYS A 97 13.77 -24.93 4.84
C LYS A 97 13.90 -25.33 3.37
N LYS A 98 14.50 -24.50 2.52
CA LYS A 98 14.62 -24.82 1.08
C LYS A 98 15.91 -25.54 0.73
N LEU A 99 16.95 -25.37 1.54
CA LEU A 99 18.27 -25.93 1.27
C LEU A 99 18.49 -27.28 1.97
N TYR A 100 17.84 -27.51 3.10
CA TYR A 100 18.11 -28.65 3.97
C TYR A 100 16.87 -29.45 4.38
N ASP A 101 15.69 -29.11 3.85
CA ASP A 101 14.37 -29.68 4.17
C ASP A 101 13.70 -30.20 2.87
#